data_AF-A0A388TD68-F1
#
_entry.id   AF-A0A388TD68-F1
#
_cell.length_a   1.000
_cell.length_b   1.000
_cell.length_c   1.000
_cell.angle_alpha   90.00
_cell.angle_beta   90.00
_cell.angle_gamma   90.00
#
_symmetry.space_group_name_H-M   'P 1'
#
loop_
_entity.id
_entity.type
_entity.pdbx_description
1 polymer ?
#
loop_
_entity_poly.entity_id
_entity_poly.type
_entity_poly.pdbx_seq_one_letter_code
_entity_poly.pdbx_strand_id
1 'polypeptide(L)' 'LALCIKAKLEAVESGISHFEDEFLANFVMPNGQTFGECVVPQIDRIYKNGSVPNQLLIGAPAEINTIEVKE' A
#
# COMPACT_ATOMS: atom_id res chain seq x y z
N LEU A 1 -21.97 11.24 -6.99
CA LEU A 1 -21.12 10.89 -5.83
C LEU A 1 -21.13 9.39 -5.53
N ALA A 2 -22.30 8.74 -5.41
CA ALA A 2 -22.40 7.32 -5.03
C ALA A 2 -21.84 6.30 -6.04
N LEU A 3 -21.64 6.68 -7.32
CA LEU A 3 -21.29 5.73 -8.39
C LEU A 3 -19.96 5.01 -8.14
N CYS A 4 -18.93 5.71 -7.67
CA CYS A 4 -17.61 5.13 -7.40
C CYS A 4 -17.63 4.18 -6.19
N ILE A 5 -18.35 4.55 -5.13
CA ILE A 5 -18.48 3.71 -3.93
C ILE A 5 -19.29 2.45 -4.24
N LYS A 6 -20.39 2.58 -5.00
CA LYS A 6 -21.18 1.42 -5.47
C LYS A 6 -20.34 0.47 -6.31
N ALA A 7 -19.48 0.98 -7.20
CA ALA A 7 -18.62 0.12 -8.02
C ALA A 7 -17.65 -0.70 -7.16
N LYS A 8 -17.01 -0.09 -6.15
CA LYS A 8 -16.13 -0.80 -5.21
C LYS A 8 -16.88 -1.86 -4.41
N LEU A 9 -18.07 -1.54 -3.92
CA LEU A 9 -18.89 -2.50 -3.16
C LEU A 9 -19.37 -3.65 -4.05
N GLU A 10 -19.76 -3.38 -5.29
CA GLU A 10 -20.12 -4.41 -6.28
C GLU A 10 -18.92 -5.32 -6.59
N ALA A 11 -17.71 -4.78 -6.70
CA ALA A 11 -16.49 -5.56 -6.89
C ALA A 11 -16.21 -6.51 -5.71
N VAL A 12 -16.55 -6.10 -4.49
CA VAL A 12 -16.45 -6.95 -3.29
C VAL A 12 -17.55 -8.01 -3.28
N GLU A 13 -18.80 -7.62 -3.57
CA GLU A 13 -19.96 -8.53 -3.59
C GLU A 13 -19.82 -9.62 -4.67
N SER A 14 -19.28 -9.25 -5.84
CA SER A 14 -18.99 -10.18 -6.93
C SER A 14 -17.71 -11.00 -6.73
N GLY A 15 -16.96 -10.77 -5.66
CA GLY A 15 -15.73 -11.50 -5.34
C GLY A 15 -14.53 -11.16 -6.24
N ILE A 16 -14.56 -10.03 -6.94
CA ILE A 16 -13.44 -9.53 -7.75
C ILE A 16 -12.29 -9.05 -6.85
N SER A 17 -12.62 -8.55 -5.67
CA SER A 17 -11.67 -7.97 -4.71
C SER A 17 -12.15 -8.19 -3.27
N HIS A 18 -11.24 -8.10 -2.32
CA HIS A 18 -11.61 -8.05 -0.90
C HIS A 18 -11.87 -6.61 -0.45
N PHE A 19 -12.69 -6.46 0.59
CA PHE A 19 -13.03 -5.15 1.13
C PHE A 19 -11.79 -4.40 1.62
N GLU A 20 -10.89 -5.14 2.26
CA GLU A 20 -9.62 -4.65 2.78
C GLU A 20 -8.77 -4.04 1.68
N ASP A 21 -8.69 -4.68 0.51
CA ASP A 21 -7.89 -4.20 -0.62
C ASP A 21 -8.51 -2.93 -1.24
N GLU A 22 -9.82 -2.91 -1.43
CA GLU A 22 -10.51 -1.79 -2.10
C GLU A 22 -10.56 -0.50 -1.28
N PHE A 23 -10.55 -0.64 0.06
CA PHE A 23 -10.70 0.46 1.00
C PHE A 23 -9.46 0.68 1.89
N LEU A 24 -8.36 -0.04 1.67
CA LEU A 24 -7.14 0.00 2.50
C LEU A 24 -6.69 1.43 2.82
N ALA A 25 -6.64 2.28 1.79
CA ALA A 25 -6.17 3.66 1.91
C ALA A 25 -6.98 4.49 2.93
N ASN A 26 -8.23 4.10 3.23
CA ASN A 26 -9.14 4.80 4.14
C ASN A 26 -9.15 4.20 5.56
N PHE A 27 -8.41 3.12 5.82
CA PHE A 27 -8.35 2.52 7.15
C PHE A 27 -7.60 3.43 8.11
N VAL A 28 -8.22 3.73 9.25
CA VAL A 28 -7.64 4.58 10.28
C VAL A 28 -6.71 3.73 11.16
N MET A 29 -5.45 4.16 11.24
CA MET A 29 -4.44 3.55 12.10
C MET A 29 -4.55 4.05 13.55
N PRO A 30 -3.89 3.41 14.53
CA PRO A 30 -3.93 3.83 15.94
C PRO A 30 -3.48 5.27 16.20
N ASN A 31 -2.71 5.87 15.29
CA ASN A 31 -2.28 7.26 15.36
C ASN A 31 -3.34 8.27 14.86
N GLY A 32 -4.51 7.80 14.43
CA GLY A 32 -5.61 8.63 13.92
C GLY A 32 -5.49 9.03 12.45
N GLN A 33 -4.42 8.65 11.77
CA GLN A 33 -4.24 8.90 10.33
C GLN A 33 -4.76 7.73 9.51
N THR A 34 -5.11 7.98 8.25
CA THR A 34 -5.44 6.90 7.31
C THR A 34 -4.17 6.21 6.79
N PHE A 35 -4.29 4.94 6.40
CA PHE A 35 -3.19 4.21 5.80
C PHE A 35 -2.62 4.92 4.57
N GLY A 36 -3.49 5.47 3.71
CA GLY A 36 -3.10 6.20 2.52
C GLY A 36 -2.25 7.44 2.85
N GLU A 37 -2.61 8.20 3.89
CA GLU A 37 -1.84 9.36 4.35
C GLU A 37 -0.42 8.99 4.80
N CYS A 38 -0.24 7.82 5.41
CA CYS A 38 1.06 7.35 5.87
C CYS A 38 1.92 6.80 4.73
N VAL A 39 1.33 6.00 3.84
CA VAL A 39 2.08 5.16 2.90
C VAL A 39 2.37 5.85 1.56
N VAL A 40 1.44 6.67 1.04
CA VAL A 40 1.61 7.35 -0.25
C VAL A 40 2.88 8.22 -0.30
N PRO A 41 3.23 9.02 0.73
CA PRO A 41 4.47 9.81 0.71
C PRO A 41 5.73 8.95 0.73
N GLN A 42 5.67 7.77 1.36
CA GLN A 42 6.80 6.85 1.41
C GLN A 42 7.03 6.19 0.05
N ILE A 43 5.95 5.79 -0.64
CA ILE A 43 6.00 5.26 -2.02
C ILE A 43 6.60 6.28 -2.98
N ASP A 44 6.19 7.55 -2.93
CA ASP A 44 6.73 8.62 -3.78
C ASP A 44 8.25 8.81 -3.56
N ARG A 45 8.73 8.72 -2.31
CA ARG A 45 10.16 8.76 -2.00
C ARG A 45 10.91 7.56 -2.57
N ILE A 46 10.32 6.36 -2.58
CA ILE A 46 10.93 5.17 -3.19
C ILE A 46 11.10 5.39 -4.69
N TYR A 47 10.05 5.82 -5.39
CA TYR A 47 10.12 6.03 -6.83
C TYR A 47 11.17 7.08 -7.21
N LYS A 48 11.40 8.08 -6.36
CA LYS A 48 12.41 9.13 -6.57
C LYS A 48 13.83 8.71 -6.23
N ASN A 49 14.01 7.98 -5.12
CA ASN A 49 15.33 7.71 -4.56
C ASN A 49 15.84 6.28 -4.83
N GLY A 50 15.00 5.39 -5.34
CA GLY A 50 15.32 3.99 -5.61
C GLY A 50 15.54 3.11 -4.37
N SER A 51 15.35 3.65 -3.16
CA SER A 51 15.57 2.94 -1.90
C SER A 51 14.24 2.71 -1.18
N VAL A 52 13.95 1.45 -0.86
CA VAL A 52 12.78 1.05 -0.06
C VAL A 52 13.07 1.29 1.43
N PRO A 53 12.35 2.19 2.12
CA PRO A 53 12.50 2.34 3.56
C PRO A 53 11.99 1.08 4.26
N ASN A 54 12.74 0.58 5.26
CA ASN A 54 12.39 -0.61 6.05
C ASN A 54 10.98 -0.55 6.68
N GLN A 55 10.41 0.65 6.86
CA GLN A 55 9.07 0.86 7.40
C GLN A 55 7.93 0.45 6.46
N LEU A 56 8.15 0.38 5.15
CA LEU A 56 7.15 -0.16 4.20
C LEU A 56 7.18 -1.68 4.09
N LEU A 57 8.19 -2.31 4.70
CA LEU A 57 8.40 -3.75 4.63
C LEU A 57 7.67 -4.44 5.80
N ILE A 58 6.34 -4.33 5.83
CA ILE A 58 5.54 -5.24 6.67
C ILE A 58 5.56 -6.62 5.98
N GLY A 59 6.44 -7.49 6.48
CA GLY A 59 6.43 -8.92 6.17
C GLY A 59 7.49 -9.44 5.20
N ALA A 60 8.40 -8.63 4.66
CA ALA A 60 9.57 -9.20 3.98
C ALA A 60 10.71 -9.44 4.99
N PRO A 61 11.39 -10.60 4.94
CA PRO A 61 12.56 -10.83 5.78
C PRO A 61 13.58 -9.73 5.50
N ALA A 62 14.19 -9.23 6.55
CA ALA A 62 15.20 -8.17 6.53
C ALA A 62 16.52 -8.68 5.92
N GLU A 63 16.50 -9.09 4.66
CA GLU A 63 17.68 -9.45 3.87
C GLU A 63 17.34 -9.27 2.38
N ILE A 64 17.33 -8.01 1.93
CA ILE A 64 17.51 -7.74 0.51
C ILE A 64 19.02 -7.90 0.29
N ASN A 65 19.44 -9.11 -0.08
CA ASN A 65 20.81 -9.32 -0.55
C ASN A 65 21.10 -8.28 -1.62
N THR A 66 22.11 -7.44 -1.36
CA THR A 66 22.78 -6.61 -2.35
C THR A 66 22.99 -7.47 -3.59
N ILE A 67 22.26 -7.16 -4.66
CA ILE A 67 22.57 -7.74 -5.95
C ILE A 67 23.88 -7.09 -6.35
N GLU A 68 25.00 -7.76 -6.06
CA GLU A 68 26.29 -7.42 -6.63
C GLU A 68 26.14 -7.48 -8.14
N VAL A 69 26.05 -6.31 -8.78
CA VAL A 69 26.26 -6.18 -10.21
C VAL A 69 27.75 -6.46 -10.42
N LYS A 70 28.08 -7.73 -10.69
CA LYS A 70 29.39 -8.09 -11.23
C LYS A 70 29.45 -7.60 -12.67
N GLU A 71 30.42 -6.72 -12.92
CA GLU A 71 30.93 -6.37 -14.25
C GLU A 71 31.46 -7.60 -15.01
#